data_AF-A0A535F9X1-F1
#
_entry.id   AF-A0A535F9X1-F1
#
_cell.length_a   1.000
_cell.length_b   1.000
_cell.length_c   1.000
_cell.angle_alpha   90.00
_cell.angle_beta   90.00
_cell.angle_gamma   90.00
#
_symmetry.space_group_name_H-M   'P 1'
#
loop_
_entity.id
_entity.type
_entity.pdbx_description
1 polymer ?
#
loop_
_entity_poly.entity_id
_entity_poly.type
_entity_poly.pdbx_seq_one_letter_code
_entity_poly.pdbx_strand_id
1 'polypeptide(L)'
;MTVRDLWSRRLPGIEIDVGLAYEFLMTLIVFNEQKDFDYEVGSEWFDAVRDKAGPDLLADINRFQLEDNHIWMHLVGLAYESEPPRDVPALIAHIETIEPLELRLHLIGYYRRSFRRLTPLDVILQAAEGDLEAQRQYIKTSTNEHGHWQDVLHH
;
A
#
# COMPACT_ATOMS: atom_id res chain seq x y z
N MET A 1 -27.14 45.14 -16.76
CA MET A 1 -25.74 44.81 -16.41
C MET A 1 -25.80 43.88 -15.22
N THR A 2 -25.70 42.57 -15.49
CA THR A 2 -25.96 41.51 -14.51
C THR A 2 -24.63 41.05 -13.95
N VAL A 3 -24.34 41.41 -12.70
CA VAL A 3 -23.15 40.89 -12.00
C VAL A 3 -23.39 39.40 -11.78
N ARG A 4 -22.66 38.56 -12.53
CA ARG A 4 -22.60 37.12 -12.28
C ARG A 4 -21.99 36.92 -10.90
N ASP A 5 -22.76 36.33 -9.99
CA ASP A 5 -22.29 35.89 -8.69
C ASP A 5 -21.28 34.74 -8.86
N LEU A 6 -19.99 35.10 -8.83
CA LEU A 6 -18.85 34.17 -8.86
C LEU A 6 -18.65 33.45 -7.52
N TRP A 7 -19.47 33.74 -6.50
CA TRP A 7 -19.34 33.22 -5.14
C TRP A 7 -20.33 32.11 -4.78
N SER A 8 -21.18 31.69 -5.71
CA SER A 8 -22.04 30.50 -5.55
C SER A 8 -21.28 29.15 -5.58
N ARG A 9 -19.98 29.15 -5.23
CA ARG A 9 -19.21 27.92 -5.03
C ARG A 9 -19.86 27.16 -3.89
N ARG A 10 -20.67 26.13 -4.21
CA ARG A 10 -20.98 25.05 -3.27
C ARG A 10 -19.66 24.63 -2.65
N LEU A 11 -19.57 24.78 -1.33
CA LEU A 11 -18.45 24.20 -0.60
C LEU A 11 -18.40 22.71 -0.94
N PRO A 12 -17.21 22.15 -1.22
CA PRO A 12 -17.10 20.73 -1.49
C PRO A 12 -17.67 19.96 -0.31
N GLY A 13 -18.57 19.01 -0.59
CA GLY A 13 -18.97 18.03 0.41
C GLY A 13 -17.78 17.15 0.74
N ILE A 14 -17.57 16.89 2.02
CA ILE A 14 -16.56 15.93 2.50
C ILE A 14 -17.32 14.72 3.02
N GLU A 15 -16.98 13.55 2.50
CA GLU A 15 -17.44 12.27 3.00
C GLU A 15 -16.24 11.57 3.63
N ILE A 16 -16.44 11.02 4.83
CA ILE A 16 -15.43 10.23 5.53
C ILE A 16 -15.91 8.78 5.45
N ASP A 17 -15.16 7.98 4.71
CA ASP A 17 -15.34 6.52 4.71
C ASP A 17 -14.51 5.91 5.84
N VAL A 18 -15.10 4.95 6.55
CA VAL A 18 -14.48 4.26 7.68
C VAL A 18 -14.63 2.76 7.50
N GLY A 19 -13.62 2.00 7.91
CA GLY A 19 -13.59 0.55 7.74
C GLY A 19 -12.38 -0.06 8.44
N LEU A 20 -12.58 -1.22 9.07
CA LEU A 20 -11.52 -1.90 9.81
C LEU A 20 -10.37 -2.36 8.91
N ALA A 21 -10.60 -2.54 7.60
CA ALA A 21 -9.54 -2.84 6.64
C ALA A 21 -8.51 -1.71 6.54
N TYR A 22 -8.94 -0.45 6.57
CA TYR A 22 -8.02 0.70 6.56
C TYR A 22 -7.18 0.73 7.83
N GLU A 23 -7.84 0.62 8.99
CA GLU A 23 -7.17 0.64 10.29
C GLU A 23 -6.18 -0.52 10.41
N PHE A 24 -6.56 -1.71 9.96
CA PHE A 24 -5.68 -2.88 9.93
C PHE A 24 -4.42 -2.64 9.10
N LEU A 25 -4.54 -2.14 7.87
CA LEU A 25 -3.38 -1.85 7.02
C LEU A 25 -2.49 -0.75 7.60
N MET A 26 -3.08 0.30 8.17
CA MET A 26 -2.32 1.36 8.86
C MET A 26 -1.60 0.81 10.10
N THR A 27 -2.24 -0.11 10.83
CA THR A 27 -1.64 -0.77 11.99
C THR A 27 -0.47 -1.66 11.59
N LEU A 28 -0.55 -2.36 10.45
CA LEU A 28 0.58 -3.13 9.93
C LEU A 28 1.75 -2.24 9.54
N ILE A 29 1.50 -1.08 8.94
CA ILE A 29 2.57 -0.11 8.65
C ILE A 29 3.25 0.33 9.95
N VAL A 30 2.47 0.79 10.93
CA VAL A 30 2.96 1.24 12.25
C VAL A 30 3.72 0.13 12.97
N PHE A 31 3.20 -1.09 12.96
CA PHE A 31 3.83 -2.24 13.60
C PHE A 31 5.22 -2.56 13.04
N ASN A 32 5.42 -2.29 11.74
CA ASN A 32 6.65 -2.57 11.02
C ASN A 32 7.58 -1.34 10.88
N GLU A 33 7.15 -0.14 11.27
CA GLU A 33 8.01 1.03 11.32
C GLU A 33 9.08 0.91 12.42
N GLN A 34 10.20 1.63 12.22
CA GLN A 34 11.37 1.55 13.10
C GLN A 34 11.05 1.98 14.54
N LYS A 35 11.82 1.44 15.48
CA LYS A 35 11.66 1.58 16.95
C LYS A 35 11.81 3.00 17.51
N ASP A 36 12.06 3.99 16.66
CA ASP A 36 12.37 5.36 17.09
C ASP A 36 11.13 6.25 17.23
N PHE A 37 9.95 5.74 16.87
CA PHE A 37 8.68 6.43 17.05
C PHE A 37 7.99 6.05 18.37
N ASP A 38 7.67 7.06 19.17
CA ASP A 38 6.91 6.91 20.41
C ASP A 38 5.42 7.02 20.12
N TYR A 39 4.75 5.86 20.02
CA TYR A 39 3.32 5.77 19.76
C TYR A 39 2.52 5.74 21.07
N GLU A 40 1.35 6.39 21.09
CA GLU A 40 0.47 6.46 22.28
C GLU A 40 0.05 5.08 22.85
N VAL A 41 0.06 4.04 22.01
CA VAL A 41 -0.26 2.66 22.41
C VAL A 41 0.81 2.01 23.29
N GLY A 42 2.01 2.60 23.35
CA GLY A 42 3.15 2.11 24.14
C GLY A 42 3.78 0.82 23.59
N SER A 43 4.98 0.48 24.10
CA SER A 43 5.72 -0.70 23.65
C SER A 43 5.02 -2.03 23.95
N GLU A 44 4.26 -2.08 25.05
CA GLU A 44 3.52 -3.26 25.51
C GLU A 44 2.52 -3.77 24.46
N TRP A 45 1.91 -2.85 23.69
CA TRP A 45 1.01 -3.22 22.61
C TRP A 45 1.73 -4.00 21.51
N PHE A 46 2.93 -3.56 21.10
CA PHE A 46 3.72 -4.24 20.07
C PHE A 46 4.15 -5.64 20.52
N ASP A 47 4.53 -5.79 21.79
CA ASP A 47 4.91 -7.09 22.36
C ASP A 47 3.70 -8.04 22.37
N ALA A 48 2.53 -7.55 22.81
CA ALA A 48 1.29 -8.32 22.77
C ALA A 48 0.88 -8.73 21.34
N VAL A 49 1.13 -7.89 20.32
CA VAL A 49 0.89 -8.23 18.92
C VAL A 49 1.87 -9.31 18.45
N ARG A 50 3.17 -9.18 18.75
CA ARG A 50 4.19 -10.19 18.41
C ARG A 50 3.86 -11.56 19.02
N ASP A 51 3.48 -11.57 20.29
CA ASP A 51 3.14 -12.80 21.01
C ASP A 51 1.91 -13.50 20.40
N LYS A 52 0.89 -12.72 20.00
CA LYS A 52 -0.32 -13.26 19.37
C LYS A 52 -0.09 -13.73 17.94
N ALA A 53 0.72 -13.02 17.16
CA ALA A 53 1.04 -13.40 15.79
C ALA A 53 1.85 -14.70 15.74
N GLY A 54 2.76 -14.87 16.69
CA GLY A 54 3.68 -16.00 16.71
C GLY A 54 4.77 -15.90 15.62
N PRO A 55 5.79 -16.77 15.69
CA PRO A 55 7.00 -16.65 14.87
C PRO A 55 6.73 -16.85 13.37
N ASP A 56 5.82 -17.74 12.99
CA ASP A 56 5.59 -18.10 11.59
C ASP A 56 4.92 -16.95 10.82
N LEU A 57 3.86 -16.35 11.39
CA LEU A 57 3.20 -15.20 10.76
C LEU A 57 4.13 -13.99 10.69
N LEU A 58 4.94 -13.77 11.72
CA LEU A 58 5.95 -12.70 11.70
C LEU A 58 7.00 -12.92 10.61
N ALA A 59 7.40 -14.17 10.36
CA ALA A 59 8.31 -14.50 9.26
C ALA A 59 7.66 -14.24 7.90
N ASP A 60 6.40 -14.60 7.72
CA ASP A 60 5.65 -14.34 6.47
C ASP A 60 5.46 -12.84 6.21
N ILE A 61 5.12 -12.06 7.24
CA ILE A 61 5.02 -10.59 7.16
C ILE A 61 6.36 -9.99 6.72
N ASN A 62 7.46 -10.40 7.36
CA ASN A 62 8.79 -9.92 7.01
C ASN A 62 9.20 -10.28 5.59
N ARG A 63 8.89 -11.50 5.14
CA ARG A 63 9.15 -11.94 3.76
C ARG A 63 8.31 -11.17 2.74
N PHE A 64 7.09 -10.80 3.09
CA PHE A 64 6.20 -10.08 2.19
C PHE A 64 6.61 -8.61 2.00
N GLN A 65 7.04 -7.94 3.06
CA GLN A 65 7.36 -6.50 3.01
C GLN A 65 8.84 -6.19 2.79
N LEU A 66 9.76 -7.12 3.10
CA LEU A 66 11.21 -6.96 2.93
C LEU A 66 11.74 -5.60 3.44
N GLU A 67 11.30 -5.25 4.65
CA GLU A 67 11.60 -4.00 5.37
C GLU A 67 11.00 -2.71 4.78
N ASP A 68 10.10 -2.80 3.80
CA ASP A 68 9.46 -1.64 3.19
C ASP A 68 7.91 -1.66 3.30
N ASN A 69 7.38 -0.58 3.88
CA ASN A 69 5.94 -0.41 4.12
C ASN A 69 5.12 0.00 2.89
N HIS A 70 5.74 0.34 1.75
CA HIS A 70 5.02 0.76 0.55
C HIS A 70 4.07 -0.33 0.04
N ILE A 71 4.44 -1.61 0.19
CA ILE A 71 3.55 -2.73 -0.15
C ILE A 71 2.22 -2.62 0.59
N TRP A 72 2.24 -2.39 1.91
CA TRP A 72 1.02 -2.23 2.70
C TRP A 72 0.23 -0.98 2.31
N MET A 73 0.93 0.13 2.02
CA MET A 73 0.30 1.37 1.55
C MET A 73 -0.40 1.19 0.20
N HIS A 74 0.09 0.31 -0.67
CA HIS A 74 -0.52 0.05 -1.97
C HIS A 74 -1.84 -0.73 -1.84
N LEU A 75 -2.02 -1.51 -0.77
CA LEU A 75 -3.25 -2.23 -0.48
C LEU A 75 -4.38 -1.34 0.06
N VAL A 76 -4.08 -0.13 0.54
CA VAL A 76 -5.12 0.80 1.07
C VAL A 76 -6.14 1.17 0.00
N GLY A 77 -5.73 1.27 -1.27
CA GLY A 77 -6.65 1.48 -2.38
C GLY A 77 -7.61 0.30 -2.59
N LEU A 78 -7.11 -0.92 -2.43
CA LEU A 78 -7.92 -2.14 -2.54
C LEU A 78 -8.89 -2.29 -1.36
N ALA A 79 -8.52 -1.82 -0.17
CA ALA A 79 -9.45 -1.73 0.96
C ALA A 79 -10.64 -0.80 0.65
N TYR A 80 -10.42 0.28 -0.10
CA TYR A 80 -11.49 1.17 -0.53
C TYR A 80 -12.42 0.55 -1.57
N GLU A 81 -11.86 -0.26 -2.46
CA GLU A 81 -12.60 -0.97 -3.50
C GLU A 81 -13.35 -2.20 -2.98
N SER A 82 -12.97 -2.71 -1.79
CA SER A 82 -13.69 -3.81 -1.14
C SER A 82 -15.14 -3.44 -0.77
N GLU A 83 -16.01 -4.44 -0.76
CA GLU A 83 -17.42 -4.24 -0.43
C GLU A 83 -17.61 -3.81 1.04
N PRO A 84 -18.61 -2.97 1.35
CA PRO A 84 -19.02 -2.72 2.73
C PRO A 84 -19.29 -4.04 3.49
N PRO A 85 -18.88 -4.16 4.77
CA PRO A 85 -18.49 -3.08 5.67
C PRO A 85 -17.00 -2.71 5.62
N ARG A 86 -16.23 -3.17 4.62
CA ARG A 86 -14.78 -2.92 4.50
C ARG A 86 -14.00 -3.34 5.75
N ASP A 87 -14.31 -4.55 6.22
CA ASP A 87 -13.55 -5.23 7.26
C ASP A 87 -12.43 -6.10 6.65
N VAL A 88 -11.61 -6.69 7.52
CA VAL A 88 -10.47 -7.50 7.09
C VAL A 88 -10.90 -8.71 6.24
N PRO A 89 -11.94 -9.49 6.61
CA PRO A 89 -12.46 -10.54 5.74
C PRO A 89 -12.91 -10.05 4.36
N ALA A 90 -13.62 -8.91 4.28
CA ALA A 90 -14.03 -8.34 3.00
C ALA A 90 -12.84 -7.94 2.13
N LEU A 91 -11.79 -7.36 2.72
CA LEU A 91 -10.54 -7.06 2.01
C LEU A 91 -9.87 -8.34 1.49
N ILE A 92 -9.75 -9.38 2.31
CA ILE A 92 -9.14 -10.66 1.90
C ILE A 92 -9.93 -11.27 0.74
N ALA A 93 -11.26 -11.37 0.89
CA ALA A 93 -12.13 -11.89 -0.17
C ALA A 93 -12.02 -11.08 -1.46
N HIS A 94 -11.90 -9.76 -1.36
CA HIS A 94 -11.67 -8.90 -2.51
C HIS A 94 -10.34 -9.22 -3.20
N ILE A 95 -9.23 -9.30 -2.45
CA ILE A 95 -7.90 -9.64 -2.98
C ILE A 95 -7.91 -11.00 -3.68
N GLU A 96 -8.60 -12.00 -3.12
CA GLU A 96 -8.72 -13.35 -3.70
C GLU A 96 -9.44 -13.36 -5.07
N THR A 97 -10.21 -12.32 -5.38
CA THR A 97 -10.89 -12.18 -6.67
C THR A 97 -10.08 -11.43 -7.73
N ILE A 98 -8.96 -10.81 -7.34
CA ILE A 98 -8.13 -10.01 -8.25
C ILE A 98 -7.25 -10.95 -9.09
N GLU A 99 -7.21 -10.71 -10.40
CA GLU A 99 -6.31 -11.42 -11.30
C GLU A 99 -4.85 -11.27 -10.84
N PRO A 100 -4.02 -12.33 -10.83
CA PRO A 100 -2.68 -12.29 -10.25
C PRO A 100 -1.77 -11.19 -10.81
N LEU A 101 -1.87 -10.91 -12.12
CA LEU A 101 -1.12 -9.82 -12.76
C LEU A 101 -1.58 -8.45 -12.27
N GLU A 102 -2.89 -8.27 -12.12
CA GLU A 102 -3.47 -7.01 -11.65
C GLU A 102 -3.05 -6.74 -10.20
N LEU A 103 -3.14 -7.75 -9.32
CA LEU A 103 -2.65 -7.63 -7.94
C LEU A 103 -1.17 -7.25 -7.92
N ARG A 104 -0.34 -7.87 -8.77
CA ARG A 104 1.08 -7.51 -8.90
C ARG A 104 1.26 -6.05 -9.31
N LEU A 105 0.46 -5.54 -10.27
CA LEU A 105 0.51 -4.14 -10.70
C LEU A 105 0.17 -3.17 -9.55
N HIS A 106 -0.81 -3.50 -8.71
CA HIS A 106 -1.08 -2.75 -7.49
C HIS A 106 0.13 -2.73 -6.55
N LEU A 107 0.68 -3.90 -6.25
CA LEU A 107 1.79 -4.07 -5.30
C LEU A 107 3.06 -3.34 -5.73
N ILE A 108 3.39 -3.35 -7.02
CA ILE A 108 4.58 -2.67 -7.54
C ILE A 108 4.31 -1.19 -7.86
N GLY A 109 3.18 -0.62 -7.46
CA GLY A 109 2.94 0.81 -7.61
C GLY A 109 2.63 1.27 -9.04
N TYR A 110 2.22 0.37 -9.95
CA TYR A 110 1.80 0.74 -11.32
C TYR A 110 0.73 1.83 -11.32
N TYR A 111 -0.16 1.86 -10.33
CA TYR A 111 -1.23 2.85 -10.18
C TYR A 111 -0.82 4.14 -9.47
N ARG A 112 0.40 4.22 -8.95
CA ARG A 112 0.87 5.32 -8.11
C ARG A 112 1.60 6.36 -8.94
N ARG A 113 1.14 7.61 -8.85
CA ARG A 113 1.74 8.72 -9.61
C ARG A 113 3.23 8.92 -9.33
N SER A 114 3.68 8.67 -8.10
CA SER A 114 5.11 8.76 -7.72
C SER A 114 5.97 7.81 -8.56
N PHE A 115 5.53 6.57 -8.75
CA PHE A 115 6.21 5.55 -9.55
C PHE A 115 6.16 5.87 -11.05
N ARG A 116 4.99 6.26 -11.56
CA ARG A 116 4.79 6.64 -12.98
C ARG A 116 5.63 7.83 -13.44
N ARG A 117 6.12 8.65 -12.51
CA ARG A 117 7.01 9.78 -12.80
C ARG A 117 8.46 9.36 -13.01
N LEU A 118 8.85 8.21 -12.48
CA LEU A 118 10.22 7.73 -12.42
C LEU A 118 10.47 6.60 -13.43
N THR A 119 9.48 5.71 -13.59
CA THR A 119 9.52 4.61 -14.55
C THR A 119 8.38 4.74 -15.58
N PRO A 120 8.66 4.56 -16.88
CA PRO A 120 7.63 4.40 -17.91
C PRO A 120 6.63 3.27 -17.60
N LEU A 121 5.35 3.48 -17.92
CA LEU A 121 4.27 2.52 -17.60
C LEU A 121 4.45 1.16 -18.28
N ASP A 122 4.91 1.16 -19.53
CA ASP A 122 5.19 -0.04 -20.32
C ASP A 122 6.29 -0.90 -19.67
N VAL A 123 7.31 -0.26 -19.10
CA VAL A 123 8.37 -0.94 -18.35
C VAL A 123 7.81 -1.59 -17.07
N ILE A 124 6.97 -0.88 -16.31
CA ILE A 124 6.35 -1.45 -15.10
C ILE A 124 5.45 -2.64 -15.46
N LEU A 125 4.65 -2.53 -16.53
CA LEU A 125 3.78 -3.61 -17.01
C LEU A 125 4.57 -4.83 -17.46
N GLN A 126 5.57 -4.65 -18.32
CA GLN A 126 6.42 -5.75 -18.80
C GLN A 126 7.18 -6.40 -17.64
N ALA A 127 7.63 -5.62 -16.65
CA ALA A 127 8.25 -6.17 -15.45
C ALA A 127 7.28 -7.06 -14.66
N ALA A 128 6.00 -6.65 -14.53
CA ALA A 128 4.96 -7.42 -13.89
C ALA A 128 4.61 -8.71 -14.66
N GLU A 129 4.66 -8.67 -15.99
CA GLU A 129 4.46 -9.83 -16.88
C GLU A 129 5.64 -10.81 -16.86
N GLY A 130 6.80 -10.40 -16.34
CA GLY A 130 7.98 -11.25 -16.16
C GLY A 130 9.12 -11.00 -17.16
N ASP A 131 9.09 -9.91 -17.92
CA ASP A 131 10.22 -9.53 -18.79
C ASP A 131 11.43 -9.15 -17.92
N LEU A 132 12.52 -9.92 -18.05
CA LEU A 132 13.73 -9.76 -17.24
C LEU A 132 14.45 -8.43 -17.48
N GLU A 133 14.38 -7.87 -18.70
CA GLU A 133 15.00 -6.57 -18.98
C GLU A 133 14.17 -5.45 -18.39
N ALA A 134 12.85 -5.52 -18.52
CA ALA A 134 11.93 -4.58 -17.91
C ALA A 134 12.03 -4.62 -16.37
N GLN A 135 12.19 -5.79 -15.76
CA GLN A 135 12.44 -5.91 -14.30
C GLN A 135 13.73 -5.21 -13.88
N ARG A 136 14.84 -5.45 -14.59
CA ARG A 136 16.12 -4.76 -14.34
C ARG A 136 15.98 -3.24 -14.48
N GLN A 137 15.28 -2.79 -15.52
CA GLN A 137 15.03 -1.38 -15.75
C GLN A 137 14.13 -0.79 -14.66
N TYR A 138 13.11 -1.52 -14.23
CA TYR A 138 12.19 -1.09 -13.20
C TYR A 138 12.91 -0.89 -11.86
N ILE A 139 13.65 -1.90 -11.41
CA ILE A 139 14.53 -1.84 -10.23
C ILE A 139 15.41 -0.58 -10.27
N LYS A 140 16.07 -0.33 -11.41
CA LYS A 140 16.94 0.83 -11.59
C LYS A 140 16.21 2.18 -11.50
N THR A 141 14.98 2.25 -11.99
CA THR A 141 14.27 3.52 -12.24
C THR A 141 13.20 3.85 -11.22
N SER A 142 12.70 2.89 -10.44
CA SER A 142 11.67 3.10 -9.42
C SER A 142 12.16 3.90 -8.20
N THR A 143 13.31 4.57 -8.31
CA THR A 143 14.06 5.17 -7.22
C THR A 143 13.56 6.57 -6.85
N ASN A 144 13.01 6.70 -5.65
CA ASN A 144 13.23 7.89 -4.83
C ASN A 144 13.30 7.54 -3.33
N GLU A 145 14.37 8.04 -2.70
CA GLU A 145 14.62 8.23 -1.26
C GLU A 145 14.57 7.06 -0.25
N HIS A 146 14.14 5.84 -0.62
CA HIS A 146 14.03 4.74 0.35
C HIS A 146 14.85 3.51 -0.09
N GLY A 147 15.93 3.20 0.64
CA GLY A 147 16.83 2.08 0.33
C GLY A 147 16.14 0.70 0.38
N HIS A 148 15.14 0.54 1.26
CA HIS A 148 14.45 -0.72 1.51
C HIS A 148 13.51 -1.16 0.36
N TRP A 149 13.04 -0.22 -0.47
CA TRP A 149 12.18 -0.55 -1.62
C TRP A 149 12.88 -1.43 -2.67
N GLN A 150 14.20 -1.33 -2.78
CA GLN A 150 14.97 -2.14 -3.73
C GLN A 150 14.98 -3.61 -3.34
N ASP A 151 15.10 -3.90 -2.04
CA ASP A 151 15.12 -5.28 -1.54
C ASP A 151 13.80 -5.99 -1.85
N VAL A 152 12.68 -5.27 -1.75
CA VAL A 152 11.36 -5.74 -2.17
C VAL A 152 11.32 -6.19 -3.63
N LEU A 153 11.92 -5.41 -4.53
CA LEU A 153 11.88 -5.68 -5.97
C LEU A 153 12.84 -6.78 -6.43
N HIS A 154 13.81 -7.17 -5.60
CA HIS A 154 14.81 -8.20 -5.92
C HIS A 154 14.33 -9.63 -5.60
N HIS A 155 13.20 -9.79 -4.93
CA HIS A 155 12.63 -11.06 -4.49
C HIS A 155 11.35 -11.43 -5.25
#